data_AF-A0A353LQ20-F1
#
_entry.id   AF-A0A353LQ20-F1
#
_cell.length_a   1.000
_cell.length_b   1.000
_cell.length_c   1.000
_cell.angle_alpha   90.00
_cell.angle_beta   90.00
_cell.angle_gamma   90.00
#
_symmetry.space_group_name_H-M   'P 1'
#
loop_
_entity.id
_entity.type
_entity.pdbx_description
1 polymer ?
#
loop_
_entity_poly.entity_id
_entity_poly.type
_entity_poly.pdbx_seq_one_letter_code
_entity_poly.pdbx_strand_id
1 'polypeptide(L)'
;MDHQLTTLPNGLRVVSTHMPHVQTAAIGVWVDAGARNEDIATHGISHMLEHMAFKGTKRRDARQIAEEIEAVGGHLNAYTSREQTAYFVR
;
A
#
# COMPACT_ATOMS: atom_id res chain seq x y z
N MET A 1 -2.66 13.60 19.02
CA MET A 1 -2.22 12.20 18.79
C MET A 1 -0.73 12.24 18.61
N ASP A 2 0.01 11.60 19.51
CA ASP A 2 1.46 11.51 19.37
C ASP A 2 1.79 10.41 18.35
N HIS A 3 2.72 10.70 17.43
CA HIS A 3 3.14 9.76 16.40
C HIS A 3 4.65 9.57 16.48
N GLN A 4 5.10 8.34 16.27
CA GLN A 4 6.51 8.02 16.23
C GLN A 4 6.97 7.94 14.78
N LEU A 5 8.01 8.70 14.43
CA LEU A 5 8.69 8.64 13.14
C LEU A 5 10.05 7.95 13.31
N THR A 6 10.25 6.85 12.59
CA THR A 6 11.53 6.14 12.50
C THR A 6 11.99 6.13 11.05
N THR A 7 13.24 6.52 10.79
CA THR A 7 13.85 6.41 9.46
C THR A 7 14.82 5.23 9.46
N LEU A 8 14.57 4.27 8.58
CA LEU A 8 15.41 3.07 8.43
C LEU A 8 16.73 3.42 7.70
N PRO A 9 17.77 2.57 7.80
CA PRO A 9 19.06 2.81 7.13
C PRO A 9 18.97 2.97 5.61
N ASN A 10 17.94 2.40 4.97
CA ASN A 10 17.68 2.53 3.54
C ASN A 10 16.86 3.79 3.17
N GLY A 11 16.56 4.66 4.13
CA GLY A 11 15.77 5.88 3.94
C GLY A 11 14.25 5.71 4.04
N LEU A 12 13.73 4.48 4.19
CA LEU A 12 12.30 4.26 4.36
C LEU A 12 11.83 4.87 5.70
N ARG A 13 10.78 5.69 5.63
CA ARG A 13 10.16 6.30 6.81
C ARG A 13 8.99 5.45 7.27
N VAL A 14 8.99 5.11 8.56
CA VAL A 14 7.90 4.40 9.24
C VAL A 14 7.27 5.38 10.22
N VAL A 15 5.99 5.67 10.01
CA VAL A 15 5.17 6.48 10.92
C VAL A 15 4.20 5.55 11.62
N SER A 16 4.23 5.52 12.94
CA SER A 16 3.31 4.70 13.76
C SER A 16 2.60 5.54 14.81
N THR A 17 1.38 5.13 15.15
CA THR A 17 0.60 5.70 16.24
C THR A 17 0.02 4.54 17.04
N HIS A 18 0.45 4.39 18.29
CA HIS A 18 -0.09 3.36 19.17
C HIS A 18 -1.39 3.85 19.82
N MET A 19 -2.44 3.04 19.72
CA MET A 19 -3.74 3.35 20.29
C MET A 19 -4.18 2.20 21.21
N PRO A 20 -3.96 2.29 22.54
CA PRO A 20 -4.18 1.18 23.48
C PRO A 20 -5.62 0.66 23.56
N HIS A 21 -6.59 1.49 23.17
CA HIS A 21 -8.02 1.19 23.31
C HIS A 21 -8.63 0.53 22.07
N VAL A 22 -7.85 0.31 21.01
CA VAL A 22 -8.32 -0.27 19.74
C VAL A 22 -7.68 -1.64 19.55
N GLN A 23 -8.49 -2.61 19.15
CA GLN A 23 -8.05 -3.99 18.89
C GLN A 23 -7.89 -4.30 17.40
N THR A 24 -7.84 -3.26 16.57
CA THR A 24 -7.62 -3.33 15.12
C THR A 24 -6.40 -2.50 14.74
N ALA A 25 -5.83 -2.78 13.58
CA ALA A 25 -4.72 -2.02 13.04
C ALA A 25 -4.97 -1.72 11.57
N ALA A 26 -4.47 -0.58 11.10
CA ALA A 26 -4.39 -0.26 9.68
C ALA A 26 -2.93 -0.02 9.32
N ILE A 27 -2.50 -0.58 8.19
CA ILE A 27 -1.12 -0.46 7.70
C ILE A 27 -1.20 -0.02 6.25
N GLY A 28 -0.35 0.91 5.86
CA GLY A 28 -0.24 1.35 4.48
C GLY A 28 1.19 1.68 4.08
N VAL A 29 1.44 1.61 2.78
CA VAL A 29 2.67 2.03 2.12
C VAL A 29 2.29 3.12 1.14
N TRP A 30 2.92 4.29 1.30
CA TRP A 30 2.79 5.42 0.38
C TRP A 30 4.09 5.59 -0.38
N VAL A 31 3.99 5.53 -1.71
CA VAL A 31 5.11 5.75 -2.60
C VAL A 31 4.93 7.14 -3.21
N ASP A 32 6.00 7.94 -3.15
CA ASP A 32 6.11 9.26 -3.78
C ASP A 32 6.31 9.11 -5.30
N ALA A 33 5.31 8.50 -5.94
CA ALA A 33 5.22 8.27 -7.36
C ALA A 33 3.73 8.17 -7.77
N GLY A 34 3.37 8.82 -8.87
CA GLY A 34 2.06 8.70 -9.48
C GLY A 34 2.11 9.09 -10.95
N ALA A 35 0.96 9.44 -11.54
CA ALA A 35 0.87 9.75 -12.97
C ALA A 35 1.79 10.91 -13.43
N ARG A 36 2.23 11.79 -12.52
CA ARG A 36 3.17 12.88 -12.78
C ARG A 36 4.59 12.40 -13.08
N ASN A 37 4.94 11.20 -12.62
CA ASN A 37 6.26 10.60 -12.77
C ASN A 37 6.37 9.70 -14.01
N GLU A 38 5.33 9.67 -14.84
CA GLU A 38 5.28 8.85 -16.05
C GLU A 38 5.83 9.60 -17.26
N ASP A 39 6.33 8.83 -18.23
CA ASP A 39 6.68 9.35 -19.55
C ASP A 39 5.45 9.28 -20.47
N ILE A 40 5.45 10.08 -21.54
CA ILE A 40 4.36 10.07 -22.54
C ILE A 40 4.10 8.67 -23.09
N ALA A 41 5.17 7.87 -23.28
CA ALA A 41 5.06 6.50 -23.79
C ALA A 41 4.46 5.51 -22.79
N THR A 42 4.43 5.84 -21.50
CA THR A 42 3.99 4.96 -20.41
C THR A 42 2.83 5.56 -19.61
N HIS A 43 2.18 6.60 -20.10
CA HIS A 43 1.02 7.20 -19.45
C HIS A 43 -0.04 6.14 -19.07
N GLY A 44 -0.44 6.15 -17.80
CA GLY A 44 -1.36 5.19 -17.20
C GLY A 44 -0.67 4.00 -16.53
N ILE A 45 0.67 3.86 -16.61
CA ILE A 45 1.39 2.72 -16.03
C ILE A 45 1.26 2.64 -14.52
N SER A 46 1.20 3.76 -13.80
CA SER A 46 1.06 3.78 -12.34
C SER A 46 -0.28 3.19 -11.93
N HIS A 47 -1.36 3.60 -12.59
CA HIS A 47 -2.70 3.04 -12.37
C HIS A 47 -2.76 1.57 -12.80
N MET A 48 -2.12 1.20 -13.91
CA MET A 48 -2.03 -0.20 -14.32
C MET A 48 -1.29 -1.04 -13.27
N LEU A 49 -0.15 -0.57 -12.74
CA LEU A 49 0.62 -1.25 -11.71
C LEU A 49 -0.18 -1.41 -10.41
N GLU A 50 -0.98 -0.42 -10.03
CA GLU A 50 -1.92 -0.51 -8.90
C GLU A 50 -2.87 -1.71 -9.04
N HIS A 51 -3.53 -1.86 -10.19
CA HIS A 51 -4.41 -3.01 -10.44
C HIS A 51 -3.63 -4.32 -10.43
N MET A 52 -2.45 -4.33 -11.05
CA MET A 52 -1.64 -5.54 -11.19
C MET A 52 -1.01 -6.01 -9.88
N ALA A 53 -0.80 -5.12 -8.91
CA ALA A 53 -0.28 -5.47 -7.59
C ALA A 53 -1.15 -6.52 -6.86
N PHE A 54 -2.45 -6.58 -7.19
CA PHE A 54 -3.40 -7.52 -6.60
C PHE A 54 -3.59 -8.80 -7.43
N LYS A 55 -2.96 -8.92 -8.60
CA LYS A 55 -3.16 -10.07 -9.50
C LYS A 55 -2.17 -11.21 -9.28
N GLY A 56 -1.25 -11.04 -8.34
CA GLY A 56 -0.36 -12.09 -7.90
C GLY A 56 1.05 -11.58 -7.60
N THR A 57 1.77 -12.40 -6.87
CA THR A 57 3.19 -12.25 -6.55
C THR A 57 3.91 -13.53 -6.93
N LYS A 58 5.24 -13.55 -6.79
CA LYS A 58 6.02 -14.79 -6.96
C LYS A 58 5.62 -15.92 -5.99
N ARG A 59 4.91 -15.61 -4.90
CA ARG A 59 4.57 -16.57 -3.82
C ARG A 59 3.07 -16.85 -3.68
N ARG A 60 2.21 -15.98 -4.21
CA ARG A 60 0.75 -16.04 -4.03
C ARG A 60 0.06 -15.58 -5.30
N ASP A 61 -0.93 -16.32 -5.75
CA ASP A 61 -1.83 -15.85 -6.80
C ASP A 61 -2.87 -14.84 -6.27
N ALA A 62 -3.66 -14.24 -7.16
CA ALA A 62 -4.68 -13.26 -6.80
C ALA A 62 -5.73 -13.81 -5.81
N ARG A 63 -6.11 -15.08 -5.94
CA ARG A 63 -7.12 -15.71 -5.11
C ARG A 63 -6.59 -15.92 -3.69
N GLN A 64 -5.36 -16.42 -3.57
CA GLN A 64 -4.68 -16.59 -2.29
C GLN A 64 -4.52 -15.25 -1.55
N ILE A 65 -4.19 -14.18 -2.26
CA ILE A 65 -4.10 -12.83 -1.66
C ILE A 65 -5.45 -12.40 -1.07
N ALA A 66 -6.55 -12.57 -1.82
CA ALA A 66 -7.88 -12.22 -1.34
C ALA A 66 -8.32 -13.11 -0.16
N GLU A 67 -8.20 -14.44 -0.29
CA GLU A 67 -8.61 -15.41 0.72
C GLU A 67 -7.84 -15.23 2.04
N GLU A 68 -6.53 -15.00 2.01
CA GLU A 68 -5.73 -14.82 3.25
C GLU A 68 -6.14 -13.55 4.02
N ILE A 69 -6.48 -12.47 3.31
CA ILE A 69 -6.91 -11.21 3.96
C ILE A 69 -8.35 -11.33 4.46
N GLU A 70 -9.27 -11.90 3.68
CA GLU A 70 -10.65 -12.09 4.08
C GLU A 70 -10.78 -13.09 5.25
N ALA A 71 -9.95 -14.13 5.30
CA ALA A 71 -9.96 -15.13 6.36
C ALA A 71 -9.69 -14.55 7.76
N VAL A 72 -9.04 -13.39 7.84
CA VAL A 72 -8.81 -12.65 9.10
C VAL A 72 -9.73 -11.44 9.27
N GLY A 73 -10.74 -11.30 8.40
CA GLY A 73 -11.69 -10.19 8.39
C GLY A 73 -11.11 -8.85 7.90
N GLY A 74 -9.95 -8.89 7.25
CA GLY A 74 -9.28 -7.70 6.74
C GLY A 74 -9.83 -7.23 5.39
N HIS A 75 -9.44 -6.02 5.01
CA HIS A 75 -9.76 -5.42 3.72
C HIS A 75 -8.53 -4.71 3.14
N LEU A 76 -8.13 -5.13 1.94
CA LEU A 76 -7.04 -4.54 1.17
C LEU A 76 -7.56 -3.50 0.17
N ASN A 77 -6.80 -2.44 -0.08
CA ASN A 77 -7.12 -1.46 -1.11
C ASN A 77 -5.87 -0.71 -1.57
N ALA A 78 -6.00 0.01 -2.67
CA ALA A 78 -5.00 0.95 -3.17
C ALA A 78 -5.65 2.14 -3.86
N TYR A 79 -4.84 3.16 -4.15
CA TYR A 79 -5.19 4.18 -5.12
C TYR A 79 -3.93 4.79 -5.72
N THR A 80 -4.08 5.28 -6.95
CA THR A 80 -3.08 6.07 -7.66
C THR A 80 -3.62 7.47 -7.90
N SER A 81 -2.79 8.45 -7.63
CA SER A 81 -3.04 9.86 -7.93
C SER A 81 -1.98 10.39 -8.89
N ARG A 82 -1.96 11.71 -9.08
CA ARG A 82 -0.89 12.34 -9.86
C ARG A 82 0.47 12.22 -9.18
N GLU A 83 0.55 12.27 -7.86
CA GLU A 83 1.83 12.41 -7.16
C GLU A 83 2.16 11.24 -6.23
N GLN A 84 1.16 10.44 -5.87
CA GLN A 84 1.33 9.33 -4.95
C GLN A 84 0.54 8.10 -5.41
N THR A 85 1.08 6.94 -5.06
CA THR A 85 0.43 5.64 -5.16
C THR A 85 0.49 4.99 -3.78
N ALA A 86 -0.65 4.56 -3.27
CA ALA A 86 -0.77 4.02 -1.93
C ALA A 86 -1.39 2.62 -1.95
N TYR A 87 -0.86 1.73 -1.12
CA TYR A 87 -1.39 0.38 -0.89
C TYR A 87 -1.61 0.20 0.61
N PHE A 88 -2.79 -0.23 1.02
CA PHE A 88 -3.12 -0.31 2.45
C PHE A 88 -4.09 -1.45 2.78
N VAL A 89 -4.06 -1.87 4.03
CA VAL A 89 -4.88 -2.93 4.60
C VAL A 89 -5.37 -2.52 5.99
N ARG A 90 -6.57 -2.96 6.37
CA ARG A 90 -7.16 -2.77 7.70
C ARG A 90 -8.03 -3.96 8.09
#